data_AF-A0A2A2QP84-F1
#
_entry.id   AF-A0A2A2QP84-F1
#
_cell.length_a   1.000
_cell.length_b   1.000
_cell.length_c   1.000
_cell.angle_alpha   90.00
_cell.angle_beta   90.00
_cell.angle_gamma   90.00
#
_symmetry.space_group_name_H-M   'P 1'
#
loop_
_entity.id
_entity.type
_entity.pdbx_description
1 polymer ?
#
loop_
_entity_poly.entity_id
_entity_poly.type
_entity_poly.pdbx_seq_one_letter_code
_entity_poly.pdbx_strand_id
1 'polypeptide(L)'
;METPPFSELGLPAELLAAIEKLGYERPSPIQAMAIPVALTGRDILGLSHTGSGKTAAFTLPLLAKLDFKKFAPQALILCPTRELAVQVCEEVHRLGSELGQLRAIPVYGGAPMDRQLRALRDGVQVVVGTPGRVMDHLRRGSFDVSKIETVVLDEADRMLDLGFREEMEELLAAIPKERQTMFFSATMSRGVTHLIGKFGNNAQLIEIDQKSKTVSTIDQCCYEVRERSKVEVLSRLLDMEQARLAIIFCNTKRSVDECTEALLARGYTADRLHGDITQQMRERVLKRFRDGTIELLVATDVAARGLDVENIDVVFNYDLPQDPEDYVHRIGRTGRAGRSGRAVSFVFGREIHRLEMIERYTRHPIRRERVPTQEMVEGRLADRFFDQIKERLEKGEFESHESQMDRLLEQGFTPTDIAGVLITMLKENSGREFGEIAEDREIPGQRGRREVREPRGDSQQREYREPRPRQEGPHDNSNMVPLFFSLGKFHGVKVGEIIGMLYGEAGLPDGAVGNVKLFAKHSCIDVRADCAERLVQISKGASLRGRKFVLDFDRGPRA
;
A
#
# COMPACT_ATOMS: atom_id res chain seq x y z
N MET A 1 5.24 9.32 -30.30
CA MET A 1 5.55 10.64 -30.87
C MET A 1 7.01 10.87 -30.60
N GLU A 2 7.80 11.08 -31.65
CA GLU A 2 9.17 11.59 -31.46
C GLU A 2 9.06 13.04 -30.98
N THR A 3 9.69 13.33 -29.85
CA THR A 3 9.83 14.69 -29.35
C THR A 3 11.08 15.33 -29.97
N PRO A 4 11.04 16.63 -30.31
CA PRO A 4 12.21 17.35 -30.79
C PRO A 4 13.31 17.38 -29.72
N PRO A 5 14.60 17.51 -30.05
CA PRO A 5 15.66 17.66 -29.08
C PRO A 5 15.53 18.97 -28.28
N PHE A 6 16.15 19.05 -27.10
CA PHE A 6 16.12 20.24 -26.25
C PHE A 6 16.64 21.52 -26.95
N SER A 7 17.61 21.36 -27.85
CA SER A 7 18.17 22.46 -28.66
C SER A 7 17.15 23.14 -29.57
N GLU A 8 16.08 22.46 -29.95
CA GLU A 8 15.00 23.00 -30.80
C GLU A 8 13.89 23.69 -29.98
N LEU A 9 13.96 23.66 -28.64
CA LEU A 9 12.93 24.24 -27.78
C LEU A 9 13.12 25.74 -27.51
N GLY A 10 14.19 26.35 -28.00
CA GLY A 10 14.47 27.78 -27.85
C GLY A 10 15.12 28.18 -26.51
N LEU A 11 15.77 27.23 -25.82
CA LEU A 11 16.47 27.49 -24.56
C LEU A 11 17.83 28.18 -24.78
N PRO A 12 18.27 29.05 -23.84
CA PRO A 12 19.63 29.59 -23.81
C PRO A 12 20.72 28.51 -23.79
N ALA A 13 21.90 28.83 -24.32
CA ALA A 13 23.02 27.90 -24.45
C ALA A 13 23.51 27.36 -23.09
N GLU A 14 23.48 28.21 -22.06
CA GLU A 14 23.86 27.86 -20.69
C GLU A 14 22.93 26.80 -20.10
N LEU A 15 21.61 26.92 -20.35
CA LEU A 15 20.64 25.91 -19.92
C LEU A 15 20.79 24.61 -20.69
N LEU A 16 21.09 24.67 -21.99
CA LEU A 16 21.37 23.47 -22.79
C LEU A 16 22.60 22.72 -22.26
N ALA A 17 23.66 23.44 -21.88
CA ALA A 17 24.85 22.85 -21.28
C ALA A 17 24.55 22.16 -19.94
N ALA A 18 23.71 22.79 -19.09
CA ALA A 18 23.28 22.20 -17.83
C ALA A 18 22.47 20.90 -18.05
N ILE A 19 21.53 20.91 -19.01
CA ILE A 19 20.71 19.76 -19.39
C ILE A 19 21.58 18.59 -19.86
N GLU A 20 22.56 18.85 -20.74
CA GLU A 20 23.48 17.83 -21.26
C GLU A 20 24.33 17.22 -20.14
N LYS A 21 24.89 18.04 -19.25
CA LYS A 21 25.66 17.61 -18.09
C LYS A 21 24.86 16.76 -17.10
N LEU A 22 23.56 17.04 -16.99
CA LEU A 22 22.63 16.28 -16.15
C LEU A 22 22.16 14.97 -16.80
N GLY A 23 22.52 14.71 -18.07
CA GLY A 23 22.18 13.48 -18.78
C GLY A 23 20.77 13.47 -19.37
N TYR A 24 20.15 14.63 -19.60
CA TYR A 24 18.85 14.73 -20.26
C TYR A 24 19.02 14.48 -21.77
N GLU A 25 18.60 13.31 -22.25
CA GLU A 25 18.74 12.94 -23.67
C GLU A 25 17.68 13.60 -24.57
N ARG A 26 16.40 13.41 -24.23
CA ARG A 26 15.26 13.94 -24.99
C ARG A 26 14.19 14.49 -24.05
N PRO A 27 13.49 15.57 -24.45
CA PRO A 27 12.41 16.11 -23.64
C PRO A 27 11.22 15.16 -23.61
N SER A 28 10.56 15.09 -22.46
CA SER A 28 9.28 14.43 -22.32
C SER A 28 8.18 15.17 -23.10
N PRO A 29 7.03 14.53 -23.38
CA PRO A 29 5.93 15.20 -24.11
C PRO A 29 5.47 16.51 -23.46
N ILE A 30 5.39 16.56 -22.12
CA ILE A 30 5.01 17.80 -21.41
C ILE A 30 6.09 18.88 -21.57
N GLN A 31 7.37 18.51 -21.54
CA GLN A 31 8.49 19.45 -21.72
C GLN A 31 8.50 20.02 -23.14
N ALA A 32 8.40 19.16 -24.15
CA ALA A 32 8.40 19.55 -25.55
C ALA A 32 7.25 20.50 -25.91
N MET A 33 6.08 20.32 -25.29
CA MET A 33 4.92 21.19 -25.51
C MET A 33 4.94 22.46 -24.66
N ALA A 34 5.33 22.36 -23.39
CA ALA A 34 5.21 23.49 -22.45
C ALA A 34 6.36 24.48 -22.55
N ILE A 35 7.61 24.04 -22.77
CA ILE A 35 8.78 24.92 -22.76
C ILE A 35 8.68 26.02 -23.82
N PRO A 36 8.38 25.72 -25.12
CA PRO A 36 8.31 26.77 -26.13
C PRO A 36 7.22 27.80 -25.84
N VAL A 37 6.05 27.35 -25.36
CA VAL A 37 4.94 28.23 -24.98
C VAL A 37 5.33 29.11 -23.80
N ALA A 38 5.96 28.53 -22.78
CA ALA A 38 6.32 29.22 -21.55
C ALA A 38 7.35 30.32 -21.81
N LEU A 39 8.30 30.08 -22.72
CA LEU A 39 9.30 31.07 -23.14
C LEU A 39 8.66 32.33 -23.74
N THR A 40 7.50 32.22 -24.40
CA THR A 40 6.78 33.39 -24.94
C THR A 40 6.17 34.31 -23.88
N GLY A 41 6.07 33.86 -22.62
CA GLY A 41 5.40 34.62 -21.55
C GLY A 41 3.90 34.37 -21.41
N ARG A 42 3.32 33.49 -22.24
CA ARG A 42 1.92 33.06 -22.06
C ARG A 42 1.73 32.23 -20.80
N ASP A 43 0.60 32.40 -20.16
CA ASP A 43 0.15 31.54 -19.08
C ASP A 43 -0.08 30.11 -19.59
N ILE A 44 0.17 29.13 -18.74
CA ILE A 44 0.05 27.71 -19.09
C ILE A 44 -0.84 27.00 -18.07
N LEU A 45 -1.67 26.10 -18.59
CA LEU A 45 -2.31 25.06 -17.82
C LEU A 45 -1.78 23.70 -18.28
N GLY A 46 -0.83 23.14 -17.53
CA GLY A 46 -0.24 21.83 -17.79
C GLY A 46 -0.98 20.72 -17.05
N LEU A 47 -1.76 19.92 -17.77
CA LEU A 47 -2.42 18.73 -17.24
C LEU A 47 -1.58 17.49 -17.50
N SER A 48 -0.90 17.02 -16.45
CA SER A 48 -0.15 15.75 -16.51
C SER A 48 0.09 15.16 -15.12
N HIS A 49 0.30 13.84 -15.08
CA HIS A 49 0.56 13.07 -13.86
C HIS A 49 1.97 13.32 -13.29
N THR A 50 2.22 12.86 -12.06
CA THR A 50 3.53 12.96 -11.40
C THR A 50 4.58 12.09 -12.11
N GLY A 51 5.83 12.57 -12.18
CA GLY A 51 6.90 11.85 -12.90
C GLY A 51 6.91 12.01 -14.43
N SER A 52 6.02 12.84 -15.00
CA SER A 52 6.02 13.15 -16.44
C SER A 52 7.12 14.12 -16.89
N GLY A 53 7.93 14.64 -15.95
CA GLY A 53 8.95 15.65 -16.21
C GLY A 53 8.45 17.11 -16.10
N LYS A 54 7.31 17.34 -15.43
CA LYS A 54 6.73 18.68 -15.17
C LYS A 54 7.72 19.69 -14.60
N THR A 55 8.55 19.25 -13.63
CA THR A 55 9.47 20.15 -12.92
C THR A 55 10.41 20.86 -13.88
N ALA A 56 11.08 20.14 -14.77
CA ALA A 56 11.91 20.77 -15.80
C ALA A 56 11.08 21.58 -16.82
N ALA A 57 9.84 21.15 -17.11
CA ALA A 57 8.96 21.83 -18.07
C ALA A 57 8.62 23.27 -17.66
N PHE A 58 8.48 23.56 -16.36
CA PHE A 58 8.30 24.93 -15.86
C PHE A 58 9.60 25.60 -15.40
N THR A 59 10.58 24.84 -14.93
CA THR A 59 11.81 25.40 -14.35
C THR A 59 12.72 25.96 -15.43
N LEU A 60 12.90 25.26 -16.55
CA LEU A 60 13.74 25.73 -17.66
C LEU A 60 13.30 27.08 -18.23
N PRO A 61 12.02 27.29 -18.61
CA PRO A 61 11.58 28.59 -19.11
C PRO A 61 11.56 29.67 -18.03
N LEU A 62 11.35 29.32 -16.75
CA LEU A 62 11.46 30.24 -15.63
C LEU A 62 12.91 30.74 -15.48
N LEU A 63 13.88 29.83 -15.46
CA LEU A 63 15.31 30.14 -15.36
C LEU A 63 15.80 31.00 -16.53
N ALA A 64 15.28 30.74 -17.74
CA ALA A 64 15.63 31.51 -18.95
C ALA A 64 15.23 33.00 -18.87
N LYS A 65 14.30 33.37 -17.97
CA LYS A 65 13.81 34.75 -17.82
C LYS A 65 14.44 35.51 -16.65
N LEU A 66 15.20 34.83 -15.80
CA LEU A 66 15.77 35.48 -14.62
C LEU A 66 16.86 36.47 -14.98
N ASP A 67 16.85 37.60 -14.29
CA ASP A 67 17.94 38.57 -14.27
C ASP A 67 18.83 38.32 -13.04
N PHE A 68 19.96 37.65 -13.26
CA PHE A 68 20.92 37.30 -12.20
C PHE A 68 21.62 38.51 -11.57
N LYS A 69 21.51 39.72 -12.15
CA LYS A 69 22.07 40.94 -11.57
C LYS A 69 21.17 41.52 -10.48
N LYS A 70 19.89 41.13 -10.44
CA LYS A 70 18.92 41.58 -9.44
C LYS A 70 18.85 40.57 -8.29
N PHE A 71 19.28 40.98 -7.11
CA PHE A 71 19.18 40.20 -5.87
C PHE A 71 17.82 40.41 -5.18
N ALA A 72 16.74 40.09 -5.90
CA ALA A 72 15.37 40.18 -5.39
C ALA A 72 14.52 39.03 -5.95
N PRO A 73 13.44 38.61 -5.26
CA PRO A 73 12.57 37.55 -5.74
C PRO A 73 11.91 37.92 -7.06
N GLN A 74 12.16 37.11 -8.09
CA GLN A 74 11.64 37.26 -9.45
C GLN A 74 10.66 36.15 -9.82
N ALA A 75 10.80 34.98 -9.18
CA ALA A 75 9.91 33.86 -9.39
C ALA A 75 9.47 33.21 -8.08
N LEU A 76 8.21 32.77 -8.05
CA LEU A 76 7.64 31.99 -6.96
C LEU A 76 7.10 30.67 -7.50
N ILE A 77 7.48 29.57 -6.87
CA ILE A 77 6.95 28.24 -7.12
C ILE A 77 6.22 27.76 -5.87
N LEU A 78 4.92 27.57 -5.95
CA LEU A 78 4.10 27.01 -4.89
C LEU A 78 4.00 25.49 -5.04
N CYS A 79 4.26 24.77 -3.94
CA CYS A 79 4.17 23.32 -3.86
C CYS A 79 3.29 22.91 -2.67
N PRO A 80 2.51 21.80 -2.75
CA PRO A 80 1.66 21.32 -1.66
C PRO A 80 2.40 20.86 -0.42
N THR A 81 3.60 20.31 -0.57
CA THR A 81 4.35 19.69 0.51
C THR A 81 5.76 20.28 0.63
N ARG A 82 6.34 20.10 1.81
CA ARG A 82 7.70 20.57 2.13
C ARG A 82 8.73 19.83 1.31
N GLU A 83 8.52 18.54 1.13
CA GLU A 83 9.37 17.61 0.41
C GLU A 83 9.45 18.01 -1.06
N LEU A 84 8.30 18.28 -1.67
CA LEU A 84 8.24 18.74 -3.04
C LEU A 84 8.88 20.13 -3.19
N ALA A 85 8.70 21.03 -2.22
CA ALA A 85 9.37 22.33 -2.25
C ALA A 85 10.90 22.20 -2.18
N VAL A 86 11.43 21.27 -1.39
CA VAL A 86 12.88 20.98 -1.35
C VAL A 86 13.35 20.37 -2.67
N GLN A 87 12.67 19.34 -3.18
CA GLN A 87 13.01 18.68 -4.44
C GLN A 87 13.01 19.64 -5.62
N VAL A 88 11.96 20.45 -5.75
CA VAL A 88 11.86 21.44 -6.81
C VAL A 88 12.95 22.50 -6.65
N CYS A 89 13.28 22.92 -5.43
CA CYS A 89 14.39 23.85 -5.21
C CYS A 89 15.75 23.23 -5.57
N GLU A 90 15.98 21.96 -5.26
CA GLU A 90 17.20 21.23 -5.67
C GLU A 90 17.27 21.14 -7.20
N GLU A 91 16.16 20.82 -7.86
CA GLU A 91 16.09 20.75 -9.32
C GLU A 91 16.30 22.11 -9.99
N VAL A 92 15.80 23.20 -9.39
CA VAL A 92 16.11 24.58 -9.82
C VAL A 92 17.63 24.84 -9.80
N HIS A 93 18.32 24.43 -8.73
CA HIS A 93 19.78 24.57 -8.63
C HIS A 93 20.52 23.68 -9.62
N ARG A 94 20.05 22.45 -9.86
CA ARG A 94 20.66 21.52 -10.83
C ARG A 94 20.54 22.06 -12.25
N LEU A 95 19.32 22.39 -12.68
CA LEU A 95 19.04 22.90 -14.02
C LEU A 95 19.68 24.27 -14.26
N GLY A 96 19.85 25.07 -13.20
CA GLY A 96 20.54 26.36 -13.25
C GLY A 96 22.04 26.30 -12.92
N SER A 97 22.66 25.11 -12.90
CA SER A 97 24.06 24.96 -12.46
C SER A 97 25.08 25.71 -13.33
N GLU A 98 24.76 25.95 -14.59
CA GLU A 98 25.58 26.73 -15.53
C GLU A 98 25.10 28.20 -15.65
N LEU A 99 24.12 28.62 -14.85
CA LEU A 99 23.54 29.97 -14.86
C LEU A 99 24.06 30.85 -13.72
N GLY A 100 24.96 31.77 -14.05
CA GLY A 100 25.32 32.94 -13.22
C GLY A 100 25.46 32.64 -11.72
N GLN A 101 25.04 33.60 -10.87
CA GLN A 101 24.95 33.40 -9.43
C GLN A 101 23.48 33.17 -9.01
N LEU A 102 22.88 32.08 -9.47
CA LEU A 102 21.53 31.69 -9.10
C LEU A 102 21.40 31.45 -7.58
N ARG A 103 20.41 32.08 -6.95
CA ARG A 103 20.02 31.81 -5.56
C ARG A 103 18.55 31.45 -5.51
N ALA A 104 18.28 30.20 -5.20
CA ALA A 104 16.95 29.68 -4.92
C ALA A 104 16.88 29.17 -3.47
N ILE A 105 15.74 29.36 -2.81
CA ILE A 105 15.53 28.87 -1.46
C ILE A 105 14.20 28.12 -1.32
N PRO A 106 14.16 27.04 -0.52
CA PRO A 106 12.91 26.40 -0.16
C PRO A 106 12.34 27.04 1.12
N VAL A 107 11.05 27.41 1.09
CA VAL A 107 10.33 28.14 2.14
C VAL A 107 9.13 27.32 2.59
N TYR A 108 9.24 26.69 3.76
CA TYR A 108 8.21 25.77 4.25
C TYR A 108 8.11 25.72 5.79
N GLY A 109 6.98 25.20 6.29
CA GLY A 109 6.71 25.06 7.72
C GLY A 109 7.63 24.03 8.41
N GLY A 110 7.80 24.11 9.73
CA GLY A 110 8.59 23.12 10.49
C GLY A 110 10.12 23.26 10.44
N ALA A 111 10.66 24.02 9.48
CA ALA A 111 12.05 24.46 9.50
C ALA A 111 12.21 25.80 10.29
N PRO A 112 13.40 26.09 10.85
CA PRO A 112 13.66 27.32 11.59
C PRO A 112 13.44 28.58 10.74
N MET A 113 12.60 29.50 11.24
CA MET A 113 12.23 30.75 10.57
C MET A 113 13.46 31.64 10.29
N ASP A 114 14.39 31.73 11.24
CA ASP A 114 15.56 32.62 11.14
C ASP A 114 16.48 32.29 9.97
N ARG A 115 16.51 31.04 9.51
CA ARG A 115 17.26 30.65 8.31
C ARG A 115 16.59 31.20 7.05
N GLN A 116 15.27 31.11 6.98
CA GLN A 116 14.47 31.60 5.84
C GLN A 116 14.49 33.14 5.79
N LEU A 117 14.36 33.81 6.94
CA LEU A 117 14.47 35.28 7.05
C LEU A 117 15.83 35.80 6.58
N ARG A 118 16.93 35.17 7.01
CA ARG A 118 18.27 35.56 6.57
C ARG A 118 18.42 35.40 5.06
N ALA A 119 18.03 34.25 4.52
CA ALA A 119 18.19 33.99 3.10
C ALA A 119 17.36 34.93 2.22
N LEU A 120 16.10 35.24 2.61
CA LEU A 120 15.27 36.22 1.90
C LEU A 120 15.89 37.62 1.92
N ARG A 121 16.42 38.05 3.07
CA ARG A 121 17.09 39.34 3.23
C ARG A 121 18.38 39.43 2.41
N ASP A 122 19.12 38.34 2.28
CA ASP A 122 20.39 38.30 1.52
C ASP A 122 20.17 38.34 0.00
N GLY A 123 18.90 38.32 -0.45
CA GLY A 123 18.49 38.48 -1.85
C GLY A 123 18.56 37.17 -2.63
N VAL A 124 17.39 36.62 -2.95
CA VAL A 124 17.19 35.37 -3.72
C VAL A 124 16.35 35.65 -4.96
N GLN A 125 16.62 34.98 -6.07
CA GLN A 125 15.83 35.15 -7.29
C GLN A 125 14.61 34.24 -7.34
N VAL A 126 14.71 33.02 -6.78
CA VAL A 126 13.64 32.02 -6.81
C VAL A 126 13.25 31.62 -5.40
N VAL A 127 11.96 31.70 -5.09
CA VAL A 127 11.39 31.13 -3.87
C VAL A 127 10.55 29.93 -4.25
N VAL A 128 10.83 28.78 -3.65
CA VAL A 128 10.04 27.56 -3.80
C VAL A 128 9.41 27.26 -2.46
N GLY A 129 8.09 27.14 -2.33
CA GLY A 129 7.53 27.03 -0.99
C GLY A 129 6.09 26.55 -0.85
N THR A 130 5.74 26.20 0.38
CA THR A 130 4.37 25.82 0.75
C THR A 130 3.52 27.07 1.01
N PRO A 131 2.26 27.14 0.54
CA PRO A 131 1.42 28.35 0.64
C PRO A 131 1.40 28.99 2.04
N GLY A 132 1.17 28.21 3.09
CA GLY A 132 1.07 28.73 4.46
C GLY A 132 2.36 29.41 4.96
N ARG A 133 3.54 28.87 4.68
CA ARG A 133 4.81 29.51 5.11
C ARG A 133 5.16 30.72 4.27
N VAL A 134 4.93 30.67 2.96
CA VAL A 134 5.19 31.83 2.09
C VAL A 134 4.26 32.98 2.49
N MET A 135 3.00 32.69 2.80
CA MET A 135 2.05 33.66 3.34
C MET A 135 2.52 34.27 4.67
N ASP A 136 3.02 33.45 5.60
CA ASP A 136 3.58 33.93 6.87
C ASP A 136 4.75 34.92 6.64
N HIS A 137 5.63 34.63 5.68
CA HIS A 137 6.70 35.57 5.30
C HIS A 137 6.20 36.87 4.66
N LEU A 138 5.17 36.78 3.82
CA LEU A 138 4.53 37.92 3.17
C LEU A 138 3.88 38.84 4.21
N ARG A 139 3.06 38.29 5.11
CA ARG A 139 2.38 39.04 6.19
C ARG A 139 3.36 39.71 7.16
N ARG A 140 4.55 39.12 7.36
CA ARG A 140 5.64 39.72 8.16
C ARG A 140 6.42 40.81 7.44
N GLY A 141 6.21 41.02 6.15
CA GLY A 141 7.00 41.94 5.31
C GLY A 141 8.42 41.45 5.04
N SER A 142 8.71 40.17 5.29
CA SER A 142 10.03 39.57 5.05
C SER A 142 10.22 39.00 3.65
N PHE A 143 9.13 38.92 2.88
CA PHE A 143 9.13 38.49 1.49
C PHE A 143 8.48 39.59 0.64
N ASP A 144 9.29 40.27 -0.17
CA ASP A 144 8.82 41.27 -1.13
C ASP A 144 8.45 40.59 -2.45
N VAL A 145 7.19 40.72 -2.82
CA VAL A 145 6.61 40.15 -4.05
C VAL A 145 6.57 41.13 -5.22
N SER A 146 6.99 42.38 -5.02
CA SER A 146 6.83 43.46 -6.00
C SER A 146 7.61 43.26 -7.31
N LYS A 147 8.62 42.37 -7.30
CA LYS A 147 9.47 42.05 -8.45
C LYS A 147 9.21 40.67 -9.04
N ILE A 148 8.18 39.98 -8.58
CA ILE A 148 7.83 38.66 -9.10
C ILE A 148 7.17 38.82 -10.47
N GLU A 149 7.80 38.23 -11.48
CA GLU A 149 7.34 38.23 -12.87
C GLU A 149 6.78 36.85 -13.29
N THR A 150 7.11 35.79 -12.55
CA THR A 150 6.66 34.42 -12.84
C THR A 150 6.15 33.72 -11.58
N VAL A 151 4.96 33.12 -11.66
CA VAL A 151 4.40 32.28 -10.61
C VAL A 151 4.06 30.90 -11.16
N VAL A 152 4.48 29.86 -10.46
CA VAL A 152 4.15 28.46 -10.76
C VAL A 152 3.33 27.89 -9.61
N LEU A 153 2.24 27.20 -9.92
CA LEU A 153 1.50 26.37 -8.99
C LEU A 153 1.69 24.92 -9.40
N ASP A 154 2.54 24.18 -8.68
CA ASP A 154 2.74 22.75 -8.91
C ASP A 154 1.83 21.92 -8.01
N GLU A 155 1.18 20.91 -8.60
CA GLU A 155 0.12 20.12 -7.96
C GLU A 155 -0.98 20.99 -7.34
N ALA A 156 -1.56 21.89 -8.15
CA ALA A 156 -2.55 22.87 -7.71
C ALA A 156 -3.83 22.24 -7.11
N ASP A 157 -4.27 21.11 -7.67
CA ASP A 157 -5.34 20.28 -7.10
C ASP A 157 -5.01 19.82 -5.67
N ARG A 158 -3.78 19.34 -5.44
CA ARG A 158 -3.34 18.87 -4.13
C ARG A 158 -3.25 19.98 -3.09
N MET A 159 -2.84 21.19 -3.48
CA MET A 159 -2.87 22.33 -2.56
C MET A 159 -4.30 22.65 -2.09
N LEU A 160 -5.29 22.52 -2.98
CA LEU A 160 -6.70 22.71 -2.63
C LEU A 160 -7.22 21.60 -1.71
N ASP A 161 -6.87 20.34 -1.98
CA ASP A 161 -7.24 19.20 -1.12
C ASP A 161 -6.71 19.35 0.31
N LEU A 162 -5.53 19.93 0.46
CA LEU A 162 -4.90 20.21 1.76
C LEU A 162 -5.48 21.45 2.47
N GLY A 163 -6.43 22.14 1.84
CA GLY A 163 -7.12 23.29 2.43
C GLY A 163 -6.43 24.64 2.22
N PHE A 164 -5.37 24.73 1.41
CA PHE A 164 -4.59 25.98 1.21
C PHE A 164 -5.27 27.02 0.30
N ARG A 165 -6.59 26.94 0.11
CA ARG A 165 -7.30 27.80 -0.83
C ARG A 165 -7.14 29.27 -0.45
N GLU A 166 -7.45 29.62 0.79
CA GLU A 166 -7.43 31.01 1.25
C GLU A 166 -6.03 31.62 1.13
N GLU A 167 -5.00 30.87 1.56
CA GLU A 167 -3.61 31.31 1.48
C GLU A 167 -3.15 31.50 0.04
N MET A 168 -3.52 30.59 -0.88
CA MET A 168 -3.19 30.76 -2.30
C MET A 168 -3.86 31.99 -2.91
N GLU A 169 -5.14 32.21 -2.64
CA GLU A 169 -5.88 33.34 -3.21
C GLU A 169 -5.33 34.69 -2.72
N GLU A 170 -5.06 34.82 -1.43
CA GLU A 170 -4.48 36.04 -0.85
C GLU A 170 -3.06 36.28 -1.40
N LEU A 171 -2.26 35.22 -1.56
CA LEU A 171 -0.90 35.34 -2.06
C LEU A 171 -0.88 35.78 -3.52
N LEU A 172 -1.69 35.14 -4.37
CA LEU A 172 -1.79 35.48 -5.79
C LEU A 172 -2.41 36.86 -6.01
N ALA A 173 -3.24 37.34 -5.09
CA ALA A 173 -3.79 38.69 -5.11
C ALA A 173 -2.76 39.76 -4.71
N ALA A 174 -1.79 39.43 -3.85
CA ALA A 174 -0.73 40.33 -3.44
C ALA A 174 0.38 40.50 -4.50
N ILE A 175 0.57 39.51 -5.37
CA ILE A 175 1.57 39.56 -6.45
C ILE A 175 1.09 40.49 -7.60
N PRO A 176 1.99 41.26 -8.25
CA PRO A 176 1.66 42.09 -9.42
C PRO A 176 0.88 41.34 -10.50
N LYS A 177 -0.14 42.00 -11.08
CA LYS A 177 -0.99 41.40 -12.14
C LYS A 177 -0.26 41.15 -13.45
N GLU A 178 0.73 41.99 -13.75
CA GLU A 178 1.60 41.82 -14.92
C GLU A 178 2.67 40.78 -14.59
N ARG A 179 2.31 39.52 -14.78
CA ARG A 179 3.15 38.34 -14.53
C ARG A 179 2.72 37.20 -15.43
N GLN A 180 3.60 36.22 -15.61
CA GLN A 180 3.23 34.91 -16.14
C GLN A 180 2.78 34.00 -14.99
N THR A 181 1.65 33.31 -15.17
CA THR A 181 1.17 32.28 -14.24
C THR A 181 1.10 30.92 -14.93
N MET A 182 1.75 29.91 -14.34
CA MET A 182 1.74 28.54 -14.85
C MET A 182 1.11 27.60 -13.81
N PHE A 183 0.01 26.96 -14.19
CA PHE A 183 -0.69 25.98 -13.37
C PHE A 183 -0.34 24.57 -13.84
N PHE A 184 0.17 23.75 -12.95
CA PHE A 184 0.40 22.33 -13.19
C PHE A 184 -0.46 21.51 -12.24
N SER A 185 -1.29 20.63 -12.80
CA SER A 185 -2.27 19.85 -12.04
C SER A 185 -2.44 18.47 -12.66
N ALA A 186 -2.80 17.47 -11.86
CA ALA A 186 -3.22 16.18 -12.41
C ALA A 186 -4.68 16.24 -12.87
N THR A 187 -5.49 17.10 -12.25
CA THR A 187 -6.94 17.20 -12.52
C THR A 187 -7.45 18.63 -12.68
N MET A 188 -8.63 18.72 -13.30
CA MET A 188 -9.42 19.94 -13.45
C MET A 188 -10.59 19.96 -12.48
N SER A 189 -10.29 19.95 -11.18
CA SER A 189 -11.33 20.11 -10.15
C SER A 189 -11.96 21.51 -10.24
N ARG A 190 -13.17 21.69 -9.71
CA ARG A 190 -13.85 23.01 -9.69
C ARG A 190 -12.97 24.10 -9.05
N GLY A 191 -12.20 23.74 -8.02
CA GLY A 191 -11.29 24.66 -7.35
C GLY A 191 -10.12 25.07 -8.25
N VAL A 192 -9.54 24.13 -8.98
CA VAL A 192 -8.45 24.43 -9.95
C VAL A 192 -8.98 25.35 -11.05
N THR A 193 -10.13 25.03 -11.64
CA THR A 193 -10.78 25.88 -12.66
C THR A 193 -11.08 27.29 -12.13
N HIS A 194 -11.49 27.41 -10.86
CA HIS A 194 -11.70 28.70 -10.21
C HIS A 194 -10.41 29.51 -10.08
N LEU A 195 -9.31 28.89 -9.60
CA LEU A 195 -8.01 29.55 -9.48
C LEU A 195 -7.50 30.06 -10.84
N ILE A 196 -7.62 29.24 -11.88
CA ILE A 196 -7.19 29.61 -13.25
C ILE A 196 -8.02 30.77 -13.77
N GLY A 197 -9.35 30.72 -13.61
CA GLY A 197 -10.23 31.80 -14.06
C GLY A 197 -10.03 33.12 -13.31
N LYS A 198 -9.59 33.08 -12.06
CA LYS A 198 -9.39 34.26 -11.21
C LYS A 198 -7.99 34.87 -11.35
N PHE A 199 -6.95 34.04 -11.53
CA PHE A 199 -5.55 34.48 -11.46
C PHE A 199 -4.72 34.17 -12.71
N GLY A 200 -5.25 33.42 -13.68
CA GLY A 200 -4.63 33.22 -14.98
C GLY A 200 -5.12 34.23 -16.02
N ASN A 201 -4.37 34.36 -17.11
CA ASN A 201 -4.69 35.22 -18.24
C ASN A 201 -4.59 34.43 -19.56
N ASN A 202 -5.75 34.00 -20.09
CA ASN A 202 -5.86 33.23 -21.34
C ASN A 202 -4.85 32.06 -21.43
N ALA A 203 -4.78 31.26 -20.36
CA ALA A 203 -3.79 30.21 -20.21
C ALA A 203 -3.94 29.14 -21.30
N GLN A 204 -2.82 28.79 -21.94
CA GLN A 204 -2.79 27.73 -22.94
C GLN A 204 -2.87 26.36 -22.26
N LEU A 205 -3.89 25.59 -22.61
CA LEU A 205 -4.05 24.21 -22.14
C LEU A 205 -3.07 23.27 -22.85
N ILE A 206 -2.30 22.55 -22.06
CA ILE A 206 -1.35 21.53 -22.49
C ILE A 206 -1.72 20.25 -21.75
N GLU A 207 -2.37 19.32 -22.44
CA GLU A 207 -2.83 18.06 -21.87
C GLU A 207 -2.04 16.89 -22.45
N ILE A 208 -1.43 16.10 -21.56
CA ILE A 208 -0.72 14.87 -21.93
C ILE A 208 -1.58 13.67 -21.54
N ASP A 209 -2.17 13.03 -22.56
CA ASP A 209 -3.01 11.86 -22.36
C ASP A 209 -2.14 10.62 -22.09
N GLN A 210 -1.92 10.32 -20.81
CA GLN A 210 -1.14 9.13 -20.39
C GLN A 210 -1.82 8.31 -19.28
N LYS A 211 -3.08 8.59 -18.93
CA LYS A 211 -3.81 7.91 -17.84
C LYS A 211 -3.86 6.38 -17.95
N SER A 212 -3.59 5.81 -19.13
CA SER A 212 -3.59 4.36 -19.35
C SER A 212 -2.25 3.65 -19.13
N LYS A 213 -1.09 4.33 -19.26
CA LYS A 213 0.20 3.62 -19.33
C LYS A 213 0.73 3.19 -17.96
N THR A 214 0.71 4.05 -16.95
CA THR A 214 1.29 3.72 -15.63
C THR A 214 0.49 2.65 -14.88
N VAL A 215 -0.83 2.61 -15.08
CA VAL A 215 -1.70 1.58 -14.49
C VAL A 215 -1.46 0.21 -15.16
N SER A 216 -1.21 0.21 -16.48
CA SER A 216 -0.97 -1.04 -17.22
C SER A 216 0.33 -1.76 -16.87
N THR A 217 1.33 -1.06 -16.31
CA THR A 217 2.62 -1.65 -15.92
C THR A 217 2.65 -2.18 -14.49
N ILE A 218 1.61 -1.93 -13.70
CA ILE A 218 1.54 -2.34 -12.29
C ILE A 218 0.62 -3.57 -12.18
N ASP A 219 1.16 -4.68 -11.66
CA ASP A 219 0.36 -5.86 -11.30
C ASP A 219 -0.49 -5.52 -10.07
N GLN A 220 -1.81 -5.51 -10.24
CA GLN A 220 -2.74 -5.09 -9.20
C GLN A 220 -3.58 -6.27 -8.73
N CYS A 221 -3.52 -6.54 -7.43
CA CYS A 221 -4.36 -7.54 -6.80
C CYS A 221 -5.03 -7.01 -5.52
N CYS A 222 -6.09 -7.71 -5.10
CA CYS A 222 -6.73 -7.45 -3.82
C CYS A 222 -7.03 -8.73 -3.06
N TYR A 223 -6.99 -8.62 -1.74
CA TYR A 223 -7.36 -9.68 -0.80
C TYR A 223 -8.55 -9.23 0.04
N GLU A 224 -9.50 -10.13 0.23
CA GLU A 224 -10.61 -9.88 1.16
C GLU A 224 -10.16 -10.18 2.59
N VAL A 225 -9.99 -9.15 3.43
CA VAL A 225 -9.33 -9.29 4.74
C VAL A 225 -10.07 -8.48 5.81
N ARG A 226 -10.46 -9.11 6.92
CA ARG A 226 -11.07 -8.39 8.06
C ARG A 226 -10.01 -7.57 8.80
N GLU A 227 -10.44 -6.47 9.41
CA GLU A 227 -9.56 -5.55 10.15
C GLU A 227 -8.62 -6.26 11.15
N ARG A 228 -9.17 -7.16 11.96
CA ARG A 228 -8.41 -7.94 12.96
C ARG A 228 -7.30 -8.83 12.36
N SER A 229 -7.43 -9.18 11.08
CA SER A 229 -6.56 -10.12 10.37
C SER A 229 -5.54 -9.40 9.49
N LYS A 230 -5.69 -8.09 9.25
CA LYS A 230 -4.89 -7.34 8.28
C LYS A 230 -3.38 -7.41 8.56
N VAL A 231 -2.95 -7.27 9.81
CA VAL A 231 -1.51 -7.34 10.16
C VAL A 231 -0.92 -8.72 9.87
N GLU A 232 -1.67 -9.78 10.17
CA GLU A 232 -1.22 -11.16 9.95
C GLU A 232 -1.15 -11.47 8.45
N VAL A 233 -2.18 -11.08 7.70
CA VAL A 233 -2.19 -11.22 6.23
C VAL A 233 -1.06 -10.41 5.60
N LEU A 234 -0.85 -9.17 6.04
CA LEU A 234 0.27 -8.34 5.58
C LEU A 234 1.61 -9.05 5.81
N SER A 235 1.82 -9.62 6.99
CA SER A 235 3.05 -10.33 7.34
C SER A 235 3.27 -11.55 6.42
N ARG A 236 2.22 -12.37 6.21
CA ARG A 236 2.26 -13.50 5.28
C ARG A 236 2.61 -13.07 3.85
N LEU A 237 2.06 -11.96 3.38
CA LEU A 237 2.33 -11.43 2.03
C LEU A 237 3.73 -10.84 1.90
N LEU A 238 4.20 -10.09 2.90
CA LEU A 238 5.57 -9.57 2.94
C LEU A 238 6.59 -10.71 2.91
N ASP A 239 6.33 -11.76 3.68
CA ASP A 239 7.17 -12.95 3.66
C ASP A 239 7.15 -13.58 2.27
N MET A 240 6.03 -13.66 1.58
CA MET A 240 5.98 -14.27 0.25
C MET A 240 6.60 -13.42 -0.87
N GLU A 241 6.47 -12.10 -0.83
CA GLU A 241 6.75 -11.24 -1.99
C GLU A 241 8.22 -10.81 -2.18
N GLN A 242 9.10 -11.06 -1.20
CA GLN A 242 10.55 -10.71 -1.29
C GLN A 242 10.79 -9.26 -1.78
N ALA A 243 9.95 -8.32 -1.35
CA ALA A 243 10.11 -6.91 -1.71
C ALA A 243 11.33 -6.33 -0.98
N ARG A 244 12.22 -5.65 -1.71
CA ARG A 244 13.36 -4.94 -1.10
C ARG A 244 12.89 -3.67 -0.40
N LEU A 245 11.97 -2.95 -1.03
CA LEU A 245 11.32 -1.77 -0.47
C LEU A 245 9.82 -1.83 -0.70
N ALA A 246 9.05 -1.67 0.37
CA ALA A 246 7.60 -1.60 0.32
C ALA A 246 7.05 -0.38 1.08
N ILE A 247 5.98 0.20 0.54
CA ILE A 247 5.18 1.23 1.22
C ILE A 247 3.83 0.67 1.60
N ILE A 248 3.42 0.88 2.84
CA ILE A 248 2.14 0.47 3.39
C ILE A 248 1.32 1.71 3.70
N PHE A 249 0.22 1.90 2.99
CA PHE A 249 -0.67 3.05 3.16
C PHE A 249 -1.83 2.75 4.09
N CYS A 250 -1.95 3.55 5.15
CA CYS A 250 -3.08 3.56 6.06
C CYS A 250 -3.82 4.90 5.99
N ASN A 251 -5.13 4.90 6.30
CA ASN A 251 -5.95 6.11 6.20
C ASN A 251 -5.77 7.05 7.39
N THR A 252 -5.39 6.53 8.57
CA THR A 252 -5.28 7.32 9.80
C THR A 252 -3.88 7.25 10.42
N LYS A 253 -3.49 8.28 11.17
CA LYS A 253 -2.21 8.33 11.89
C LYS A 253 -2.11 7.20 12.91
N ARG A 254 -3.20 6.93 13.63
CA ARG A 254 -3.31 5.84 14.59
C ARG A 254 -3.09 4.47 13.94
N SER A 255 -3.68 4.24 12.76
CA SER A 255 -3.48 3.00 12.01
C SER A 255 -2.03 2.83 11.57
N VAL A 256 -1.35 3.94 11.20
CA VAL A 256 0.09 3.91 10.89
C VAL A 256 0.90 3.50 12.13
N ASP A 257 0.63 4.09 13.29
CA ASP A 257 1.32 3.76 14.54
C ASP A 257 1.12 2.28 14.92
N GLU A 258 -0.14 1.83 14.97
CA GLU A 258 -0.51 0.45 15.34
C GLU A 258 0.08 -0.58 14.36
N CYS A 259 0.04 -0.30 13.06
CA CYS A 259 0.61 -1.18 12.04
C CYS A 259 2.15 -1.26 12.15
N THR A 260 2.82 -0.11 12.35
CA THR A 260 4.28 -0.06 12.49
C THR A 260 4.75 -0.82 13.71
N GLU A 261 4.10 -0.63 14.86
CA GLU A 261 4.44 -1.33 16.11
C GLU A 261 4.22 -2.84 15.98
N ALA A 262 3.14 -3.26 15.32
CA ALA A 262 2.86 -4.66 15.10
C ALA A 262 3.83 -5.34 14.13
N LEU A 263 4.36 -4.61 13.15
CA LEU A 263 5.41 -5.09 12.24
C LEU A 263 6.77 -5.19 12.95
N LEU A 264 7.14 -4.17 13.74
CA LEU A 264 8.37 -4.19 14.54
C LEU A 264 8.38 -5.34 15.55
N ALA A 265 7.24 -5.61 16.22
CA ALA A 265 7.10 -6.73 17.14
C ALA A 265 7.29 -8.10 16.47
N ARG A 266 7.04 -8.19 15.15
CA ARG A 266 7.25 -9.40 14.34
C ARG A 266 8.64 -9.47 13.69
N GLY A 267 9.53 -8.52 14.01
CA GLY A 267 10.90 -8.50 13.53
C GLY A 267 11.11 -7.86 12.15
N TYR A 268 10.11 -7.17 11.58
CA TYR A 268 10.28 -6.43 10.34
C TYR A 268 10.99 -5.09 10.57
N THR A 269 11.80 -4.65 9.61
CA THR A 269 12.45 -3.34 9.62
C THR A 269 11.50 -2.27 9.08
N ALA A 270 10.61 -1.79 9.94
CA ALA A 270 9.59 -0.79 9.59
C ALA A 270 9.78 0.55 10.30
N ASP A 271 9.32 1.64 9.69
CA ASP A 271 9.21 2.95 10.34
C ASP A 271 7.95 3.70 9.88
N ARG A 272 7.54 4.71 10.66
CA ARG A 272 6.26 5.41 10.52
C ARG A 272 6.40 6.78 9.88
N LEU A 273 5.42 7.15 9.05
CA LEU A 273 5.37 8.43 8.37
C LEU A 273 3.94 9.01 8.36
N HIS A 274 3.64 9.90 9.29
CA HIS A 274 2.34 10.59 9.40
C HIS A 274 2.50 12.03 9.90
N GLY A 275 1.43 12.82 9.89
CA GLY A 275 1.50 14.27 10.13
C GLY A 275 1.89 14.74 11.54
N ASP A 276 2.00 13.84 12.54
CA ASP A 276 2.38 14.22 13.91
C ASP A 276 3.88 14.04 14.20
N ILE A 277 4.62 13.41 13.27
CA ILE A 277 6.07 13.30 13.41
C ILE A 277 6.73 14.67 13.19
N THR A 278 7.80 14.94 13.91
CA THR A 278 8.58 16.18 13.70
C THR A 278 9.28 16.15 12.35
N GLN A 279 9.57 17.32 11.80
CA GLN A 279 10.27 17.43 10.51
C GLN A 279 11.64 16.73 10.53
N GLN A 280 12.39 16.87 11.63
CA GLN A 280 13.68 16.20 11.80
C GLN A 280 13.54 14.67 11.80
N MET A 281 12.48 14.15 12.42
CA MET A 281 12.21 12.71 12.41
C MET A 281 11.80 12.25 11.01
N ARG A 282 10.96 13.01 10.32
CA ARG A 282 10.56 12.75 8.91
C ARG A 282 11.79 12.62 8.02
N GLU A 283 12.69 13.59 8.03
CA GLU A 283 13.92 13.56 7.22
C GLU A 283 14.79 12.34 7.54
N ARG A 284 14.89 11.97 8.82
CA ARG A 284 15.61 10.76 9.25
C ARG A 284 14.97 9.49 8.71
N VAL A 285 13.65 9.34 8.85
CA VAL A 285 12.90 8.17 8.35
C VAL A 285 13.06 8.03 6.84
N LEU A 286 12.90 9.14 6.09
CA LEU A 286 13.03 9.14 4.64
C LEU A 286 14.45 8.85 4.17
N LYS A 287 15.45 9.32 4.90
CA LYS A 287 16.85 8.96 4.63
C LYS A 287 17.06 7.46 4.82
N ARG A 288 16.65 6.91 5.98
CA ARG A 288 16.77 5.47 6.27
C ARG A 288 16.06 4.59 5.25
N PHE A 289 14.90 5.01 4.76
CA PHE A 289 14.16 4.28 3.73
C PHE A 289 14.86 4.33 2.36
N ARG A 290 15.35 5.50 1.94
CA ARG A 290 16.12 5.64 0.69
C ARG A 290 17.42 4.83 0.71
N ASP A 291 18.11 4.82 1.84
CA ASP A 291 19.36 4.08 2.03
C ASP A 291 19.13 2.56 2.21
N GLY A 292 17.87 2.10 2.27
CA GLY A 292 17.52 0.69 2.47
C GLY A 292 17.77 0.16 3.89
N THR A 293 18.00 1.04 4.87
CA THR A 293 18.15 0.66 6.27
C THR A 293 16.83 0.19 6.90
N ILE A 294 15.71 0.68 6.38
CA ILE A 294 14.37 0.17 6.67
C ILE A 294 13.75 -0.28 5.35
N GLU A 295 13.13 -1.45 5.36
CA GLU A 295 12.52 -2.06 4.17
C GLU A 295 11.07 -1.64 4.01
N LEU A 296 10.39 -1.35 5.12
CA LEU A 296 8.96 -1.03 5.16
C LEU A 296 8.72 0.40 5.63
N LEU A 297 8.00 1.17 4.83
CA LEU A 297 7.53 2.50 5.22
C LEU A 297 6.01 2.49 5.38
N VAL A 298 5.53 2.66 6.60
CA VAL A 298 4.09 2.75 6.89
C VAL A 298 3.69 4.22 6.93
N ALA A 299 2.76 4.64 6.07
CA ALA A 299 2.46 6.04 5.86
C ALA A 299 0.98 6.38 5.65
N THR A 300 0.61 7.63 5.95
CA THR A 300 -0.66 8.20 5.46
C THR A 300 -0.48 8.88 4.11
N ASP A 301 -1.56 9.04 3.34
CA ASP A 301 -1.53 9.74 2.04
C ASP A 301 -0.84 11.10 2.12
N VAL A 302 -1.20 11.90 3.12
CA VAL A 302 -0.68 13.26 3.29
C VAL A 302 0.84 13.25 3.51
N ALA A 303 1.33 12.30 4.29
CA ALA A 303 2.74 12.24 4.65
C ALA A 303 3.59 11.53 3.58
N ALA A 304 2.99 10.70 2.74
CA ALA A 304 3.64 10.02 1.62
C ALA A 304 3.52 10.75 0.27
N ARG A 305 2.74 11.84 0.19
CA ARG A 305 2.72 12.74 -0.98
C ARG A 305 4.06 13.48 -1.12
N GLY A 306 4.57 13.56 -2.34
CA GLY A 306 5.91 14.11 -2.63
C GLY A 306 7.08 13.18 -2.23
N LEU A 307 6.81 11.92 -1.83
CA LEU A 307 7.89 10.95 -1.69
C LEU A 307 8.51 10.65 -3.05
N ASP A 308 9.72 11.17 -3.24
CA ASP A 308 10.58 10.79 -4.36
C ASP A 308 11.53 9.69 -3.88
N VAL A 309 10.97 8.49 -3.80
CA VAL A 309 11.73 7.28 -3.51
C VAL A 309 11.62 6.42 -4.74
N GLU A 310 12.70 6.37 -5.50
CA GLU A 310 12.86 5.44 -6.60
C GLU A 310 12.93 4.01 -6.06
N ASN A 311 12.51 3.02 -6.87
CA ASN A 311 12.71 1.59 -6.57
C ASN A 311 11.82 0.99 -5.47
N ILE A 312 10.55 1.41 -5.37
CA ILE A 312 9.57 0.70 -4.53
C ILE A 312 9.03 -0.48 -5.32
N ASP A 313 9.20 -1.70 -4.80
CA ASP A 313 8.81 -2.93 -5.48
C ASP A 313 7.31 -3.18 -5.31
N VAL A 314 6.81 -2.96 -4.09
CA VAL A 314 5.43 -3.27 -3.72
C VAL A 314 4.78 -2.13 -2.94
N VAL A 315 3.54 -1.81 -3.30
CA VAL A 315 2.68 -0.89 -2.55
C VAL A 315 1.53 -1.67 -1.94
N PHE A 316 1.37 -1.59 -0.62
CA PHE A 316 0.24 -2.15 0.11
C PHE A 316 -0.76 -1.05 0.46
N ASN A 317 -1.99 -1.13 -0.05
CA ASN A 317 -3.12 -0.40 0.48
C ASN A 317 -3.70 -1.19 1.66
N TYR A 318 -3.12 -0.98 2.85
CA TYR A 318 -3.61 -1.59 4.09
C TYR A 318 -5.04 -1.16 4.40
N ASP A 319 -5.32 0.12 4.17
CA ASP A 319 -6.68 0.66 4.09
C ASP A 319 -6.94 1.16 2.67
N LEU A 320 -8.08 0.81 2.08
CA LEU A 320 -8.42 1.31 0.76
C LEU A 320 -8.69 2.84 0.82
N PRO A 321 -8.14 3.65 -0.12
CA PRO A 321 -8.42 5.08 -0.16
C PRO A 321 -9.91 5.35 -0.46
N GLN A 322 -10.38 6.53 -0.07
CA GLN A 322 -11.77 6.94 -0.34
C GLN A 322 -11.98 7.26 -1.81
N ASP A 323 -11.01 7.93 -2.43
CA ASP A 323 -11.11 8.45 -3.78
C ASP A 323 -10.23 7.65 -4.77
N PRO A 324 -10.72 7.37 -6.00
CA PRO A 324 -9.93 6.68 -7.02
C PRO A 324 -8.63 7.38 -7.42
N GLU A 325 -8.59 8.70 -7.27
CA GLU A 325 -7.42 9.49 -7.62
C GLU A 325 -6.28 9.27 -6.61
N ASP A 326 -6.62 9.19 -5.32
CA ASP A 326 -5.66 8.85 -4.28
C ASP A 326 -5.14 7.43 -4.46
N TYR A 327 -5.98 6.49 -4.91
CA TYR A 327 -5.52 5.15 -5.28
C TYR A 327 -4.44 5.17 -6.36
N VAL A 328 -4.67 5.91 -7.46
CA VAL A 328 -3.68 6.06 -8.54
C VAL A 328 -2.37 6.66 -8.01
N HIS A 329 -2.46 7.63 -7.10
CA HIS A 329 -1.28 8.25 -6.48
C HIS A 329 -0.50 7.34 -5.53
N ARG A 330 -1.19 6.43 -4.84
CA ARG A 330 -0.54 5.41 -4.00
C ARG A 330 0.19 4.38 -4.85
N ILE A 331 -0.50 3.78 -5.83
CA ILE A 331 0.12 2.74 -6.66
C ILE A 331 1.20 3.32 -7.59
N GLY A 332 1.09 4.60 -7.98
CA GLY A 332 2.12 5.33 -8.73
C GLY A 332 3.42 5.57 -7.95
N ARG A 333 3.55 5.05 -6.73
CA ARG A 333 4.83 4.96 -6.00
C ARG A 333 5.69 3.79 -6.48
N THR A 334 5.08 2.74 -7.05
CA THR A 334 5.80 1.65 -7.72
C THR A 334 5.70 1.78 -9.25
N GLY A 335 6.38 0.90 -9.99
CA GLY A 335 6.29 0.83 -11.45
C GLY A 335 6.84 2.05 -12.20
N ARG A 336 7.79 2.78 -11.59
CA ARG A 336 8.43 3.97 -12.18
C ARG A 336 9.57 3.58 -13.13
N ALA A 337 9.87 4.45 -14.09
CA ALA A 337 10.96 4.30 -15.06
C ALA A 337 10.93 2.98 -15.87
N GLY A 338 9.74 2.46 -16.19
CA GLY A 338 9.56 1.29 -17.05
C GLY A 338 9.73 -0.07 -16.37
N ARG A 339 9.93 -0.11 -15.04
CA ARG A 339 9.96 -1.36 -14.27
C ARG A 339 8.55 -1.85 -13.95
N SER A 340 8.38 -3.17 -13.82
CA SER A 340 7.14 -3.73 -13.26
C SER A 340 7.06 -3.42 -11.77
N GLY A 341 5.89 -2.99 -11.32
CA GLY A 341 5.57 -2.78 -9.91
C GLY A 341 4.39 -3.63 -9.49
N ARG A 342 4.22 -3.86 -8.19
CA ARG A 342 3.03 -4.56 -7.66
C ARG A 342 2.27 -3.72 -6.66
N ALA A 343 0.95 -3.75 -6.74
CA ALA A 343 0.07 -3.06 -5.82
C ALA A 343 -0.96 -4.04 -5.25
N VAL A 344 -0.95 -4.17 -3.92
CA VAL A 344 -1.80 -5.07 -3.17
C VAL A 344 -2.80 -4.25 -2.36
N SER A 345 -4.09 -4.58 -2.45
CA SER A 345 -5.12 -3.87 -1.69
C SER A 345 -5.94 -4.77 -0.78
N PHE A 346 -6.13 -4.35 0.47
CA PHE A 346 -7.05 -5.03 1.38
C PHE A 346 -8.44 -4.42 1.28
N VAL A 347 -9.44 -5.30 1.20
CA VAL A 347 -10.84 -4.89 1.10
C VAL A 347 -11.72 -5.75 2.00
N PHE A 348 -12.74 -5.16 2.62
CA PHE A 348 -13.79 -5.92 3.29
C PHE A 348 -15.14 -5.19 3.25
N GLY A 349 -16.22 -5.96 3.05
CA GLY A 349 -17.59 -5.43 3.14
C GLY A 349 -17.86 -4.21 2.26
N ARG A 350 -18.00 -3.02 2.87
CA ARG A 350 -18.33 -1.77 2.16
C ARG A 350 -17.21 -1.27 1.24
N GLU A 351 -15.96 -1.70 1.48
CA GLU A 351 -14.81 -1.32 0.64
C GLU A 351 -14.86 -1.96 -0.74
N ILE A 352 -15.62 -3.06 -0.92
CA ILE A 352 -15.82 -3.70 -2.22
C ILE A 352 -16.47 -2.72 -3.21
N HIS A 353 -17.46 -1.94 -2.78
CA HIS A 353 -18.07 -0.91 -3.63
C HIS A 353 -17.10 0.22 -3.98
N ARG A 354 -16.17 0.54 -3.09
CA ARG A 354 -15.11 1.52 -3.37
C ARG A 354 -14.12 0.97 -4.39
N LEU A 355 -13.74 -0.30 -4.27
CA LEU A 355 -12.91 -0.98 -5.25
C LEU A 355 -13.55 -0.94 -6.65
N GLU A 356 -14.86 -1.19 -6.76
CA GLU A 356 -15.61 -1.10 -8.02
C GLU A 356 -15.63 0.32 -8.62
N MET A 357 -15.59 1.37 -7.77
CA MET A 357 -15.44 2.75 -8.26
C MET A 357 -14.03 3.01 -8.78
N ILE A 358 -13.02 2.47 -8.10
CA ILE A 358 -11.62 2.56 -8.51
C ILE A 358 -11.41 1.87 -9.85
N GLU A 359 -11.88 0.63 -10.03
CA GLU A 359 -11.77 -0.13 -11.28
C GLU A 359 -12.43 0.59 -12.46
N ARG A 360 -13.60 1.21 -12.24
CA ARG A 360 -14.28 2.01 -13.26
C ARG A 360 -13.50 3.26 -13.65
N TYR A 361 -12.86 3.91 -12.68
CA TYR A 361 -12.06 5.10 -12.91
C TYR A 361 -10.74 4.77 -13.63
N THR A 362 -10.04 3.73 -13.17
CA THR A 362 -8.75 3.29 -13.75
C THR A 362 -8.93 2.54 -15.08
N ARG A 363 -10.15 2.05 -15.36
CA ARG A 363 -10.47 1.17 -16.49
C ARG A 363 -9.57 -0.07 -16.51
N HIS A 364 -9.21 -0.57 -15.33
CA HIS A 364 -8.39 -1.76 -15.14
C HIS A 364 -9.01 -2.63 -14.04
N PRO A 365 -9.26 -3.93 -14.30
CA PRO A 365 -9.74 -4.84 -13.27
C PRO A 365 -8.63 -5.16 -12.27
N ILE A 366 -8.98 -5.25 -10.99
CA ILE A 366 -8.05 -5.62 -9.92
C ILE A 366 -8.25 -7.11 -9.60
N ARG A 367 -7.19 -7.92 -9.74
CA ARG A 367 -7.27 -9.38 -9.59
C ARG A 367 -7.55 -9.75 -8.13
N ARG A 368 -8.62 -10.52 -7.89
CA ARG A 368 -8.89 -11.06 -6.55
C ARG A 368 -8.02 -12.28 -6.29
N GLU A 369 -7.25 -12.26 -5.21
CA GLU A 369 -6.41 -13.36 -4.79
C GLU A 369 -6.85 -13.91 -3.42
N ARG A 370 -6.44 -15.15 -3.13
CA ARG A 370 -6.69 -15.79 -1.84
C ARG A 370 -5.51 -15.57 -0.92
N VAL A 371 -5.80 -15.31 0.35
CA VAL A 371 -4.78 -15.20 1.38
C VAL A 371 -3.99 -16.52 1.44
N PRO A 372 -2.65 -16.47 1.40
CA PRO A 372 -1.81 -17.66 1.56
C PRO A 372 -2.03 -18.33 2.91
N THR A 373 -2.07 -19.66 2.92
CA THR A 373 -2.14 -20.43 4.17
C THR A 373 -0.80 -20.39 4.89
N GLN A 374 -0.81 -20.61 6.21
CA GLN A 374 0.42 -20.66 7.01
C GLN A 374 1.40 -21.71 6.48
N GLU A 375 0.91 -22.90 6.12
CA GLU A 375 1.73 -23.98 5.55
C GLU A 375 2.46 -23.54 4.26
N MET A 376 1.80 -22.77 3.40
CA MET A 376 2.42 -22.25 2.17
C MET A 376 3.52 -21.23 2.48
N VAL A 377 3.33 -20.40 3.51
CA VAL A 377 4.32 -19.39 3.93
C VAL A 377 5.52 -20.08 4.56
N GLU A 378 5.30 -21.03 5.47
CA GLU A 378 6.35 -21.82 6.11
C GLU A 378 7.16 -22.63 5.09
N GLY A 379 6.49 -23.26 4.12
CA GLY A 379 7.14 -23.96 3.02
C GLY A 379 8.05 -23.03 2.22
N ARG A 380 7.55 -21.86 1.81
CA ARG A 380 8.33 -20.89 1.04
C ARG A 380 9.48 -20.25 1.83
N LEU A 381 9.36 -20.12 3.14
CA LEU A 381 10.47 -19.69 4.00
C LEU A 381 11.52 -20.80 4.13
N ALA A 382 11.10 -22.06 4.25
CA ALA A 382 11.99 -23.21 4.30
C ALA A 382 12.76 -23.38 2.98
N ASP A 383 12.08 -23.28 1.84
CA ASP A 383 12.71 -23.35 0.50
C ASP A 383 13.77 -22.26 0.33
N ARG A 384 13.48 -21.03 0.77
CA ARG A 384 14.47 -19.94 0.75
C ARG A 384 15.67 -20.19 1.63
N PHE A 385 15.43 -20.65 2.84
CA PHE A 385 16.51 -20.97 3.77
C PHE A 385 17.41 -22.07 3.18
N PHE A 386 16.79 -23.06 2.53
CA PHE A 386 17.50 -24.11 1.81
C PHE A 386 18.32 -23.55 0.64
N ASP A 387 17.74 -22.69 -0.20
CA ASP A 387 18.45 -22.08 -1.34
C ASP A 387 19.63 -21.21 -0.89
N GLN A 388 19.48 -20.45 0.21
CA GLN A 388 20.57 -19.66 0.79
C GLN A 388 21.71 -20.53 1.32
N ILE A 389 21.40 -21.64 1.99
CA ILE A 389 22.40 -22.61 2.45
C ILE A 389 23.12 -23.20 1.24
N LYS A 390 22.37 -23.64 0.23
CA LYS A 390 22.92 -24.24 -0.99
C LYS A 390 23.87 -23.28 -1.70
N GLU A 391 23.48 -22.03 -1.89
CA GLU A 391 24.30 -21.01 -2.54
C GLU A 391 25.61 -20.75 -1.78
N ARG A 392 25.56 -20.65 -0.44
CA ARG A 392 26.76 -20.45 0.38
C ARG A 392 27.69 -21.66 0.36
N LEU A 393 27.15 -22.87 0.36
CA LEU A 393 27.93 -24.10 0.23
C LEU A 393 28.62 -24.19 -1.14
N GLU A 394 27.91 -23.85 -2.22
CA GLU A 394 28.47 -23.83 -3.58
C GLU A 394 29.59 -22.80 -3.75
N LYS A 395 29.46 -21.63 -3.10
CA LYS A 395 30.48 -20.57 -3.13
C LYS A 395 31.64 -20.80 -2.14
N GLY A 396 31.51 -21.74 -1.21
CA GLY A 396 32.49 -21.95 -0.14
C GLY A 396 32.58 -20.78 0.85
N GLU A 397 31.55 -19.95 0.95
CA GLU A 397 31.50 -18.76 1.81
C GLU A 397 31.05 -19.10 3.23
N PHE A 398 31.85 -19.92 3.94
CA PHE A 398 31.62 -20.22 5.34
C PHE A 398 32.93 -20.46 6.10
N GLU A 399 32.95 -20.08 7.38
CA GLU A 399 34.07 -20.39 8.26
C GLU A 399 33.98 -21.85 8.70
N SER A 400 35.12 -22.56 8.72
CA SER A 400 35.17 -23.93 9.24
C SER A 400 35.07 -23.90 10.76
N HIS A 401 33.99 -24.47 11.28
CA HIS A 401 33.73 -24.68 12.71
C HIS A 401 33.95 -26.16 13.11
N GLU A 402 34.89 -26.84 12.45
CA GLU A 402 35.20 -28.26 12.64
C GLU A 402 35.38 -28.64 14.11
N SER A 403 36.18 -27.88 14.87
CA SER A 403 36.44 -28.20 16.29
C SER A 403 35.19 -28.22 17.20
N GLN A 404 34.16 -27.46 16.86
CA GLN A 404 32.89 -27.43 17.59
C GLN A 404 31.97 -28.57 17.14
N MET A 405 31.97 -28.86 15.84
CA MET A 405 31.25 -29.99 15.26
C MET A 405 31.81 -31.32 15.75
N ASP A 406 33.13 -31.51 15.75
CA ASP A 406 33.80 -32.74 16.18
C ASP A 406 33.47 -33.08 17.64
N ARG A 407 33.44 -32.07 18.53
CA ARG A 407 33.04 -32.27 19.93
C ARG A 407 31.61 -32.80 20.08
N LEU A 408 30.69 -32.37 19.21
CA LEU A 408 29.31 -32.86 19.23
C LEU A 408 29.22 -34.27 18.63
N LEU A 409 29.98 -34.55 17.56
CA LEU A 409 30.04 -35.86 16.94
C LEU A 409 30.66 -36.91 17.89
N GLU A 410 31.74 -36.56 18.60
CA GLU A 410 32.39 -37.42 19.60
C GLU A 410 31.47 -37.77 20.78
N GLN A 411 30.49 -36.93 21.09
CA GLN A 411 29.47 -37.18 22.09
C GLN A 411 28.33 -38.07 21.59
N GLY A 412 28.36 -38.49 20.33
CA GLY A 412 27.40 -39.42 19.72
C GLY A 412 26.19 -38.76 19.05
N PHE A 413 26.19 -37.43 18.88
CA PHE A 413 25.13 -36.74 18.14
C PHE A 413 25.34 -36.89 16.63
N THR A 414 24.26 -37.11 15.87
CA THR A 414 24.37 -37.21 14.41
C THR A 414 24.43 -35.81 13.77
N PRO A 415 25.09 -35.64 12.60
CA PRO A 415 25.07 -34.38 11.86
C PRO A 415 23.65 -33.85 11.60
N THR A 416 22.70 -34.76 11.36
CA THR A 416 21.28 -34.45 11.14
C THR A 416 20.63 -33.85 12.38
N ASP A 417 20.90 -34.41 13.56
CA ASP A 417 20.36 -33.90 14.82
C ASP A 417 20.95 -32.52 15.14
N ILE A 418 22.25 -32.34 14.91
CA ILE A 418 22.94 -31.07 15.11
C ILE A 418 22.36 -30.00 14.18
N ALA A 419 22.20 -30.31 12.89
CA ALA A 419 21.57 -29.41 11.93
C ALA A 419 20.12 -29.11 12.31
N GLY A 420 19.35 -30.10 12.77
CA GLY A 420 17.99 -29.93 13.26
C GLY A 420 17.92 -28.96 14.44
N VAL A 421 18.82 -29.09 15.42
CA VAL A 421 18.90 -28.18 16.58
C VAL A 421 19.29 -26.77 16.16
N LEU A 422 20.28 -26.61 15.28
CA LEU A 422 20.67 -25.29 14.76
C LEU A 422 19.53 -24.59 14.02
N ILE A 423 18.77 -25.34 13.21
CA ILE A 423 17.58 -24.82 12.52
C ILE A 423 16.51 -24.39 13.53
N THR A 424 16.27 -25.19 14.57
CA THR A 424 15.32 -24.85 15.64
C THR A 424 15.75 -23.59 16.38
N MET A 425 17.01 -23.48 16.80
CA MET A 425 17.54 -22.29 17.48
C MET A 425 17.46 -21.03 16.61
N LEU A 426 17.71 -21.17 15.30
CA LEU A 426 17.55 -20.06 14.37
C LEU A 426 16.09 -19.63 14.24
N LYS A 427 15.14 -20.58 14.20
CA LYS A 427 13.70 -20.27 14.17
C LYS A 427 13.24 -19.59 15.46
N GLU A 428 13.71 -20.05 16.61
CA GLU A 428 13.41 -19.46 17.92
C GLU A 428 13.96 -18.03 18.03
N ASN A 429 15.19 -17.79 17.56
CA ASN A 429 15.79 -16.46 17.53
C ASN A 429 15.16 -15.51 16.50
N SER A 430 14.49 -16.03 15.48
CA SER A 430 13.85 -15.21 14.44
C SER A 430 12.60 -14.46 14.95
N GLY A 431 12.07 -14.82 16.12
CA GLY A 431 10.95 -14.11 16.77
C GLY A 431 9.61 -14.14 16.01
N ARG A 432 9.49 -14.93 14.94
CA ARG A 432 8.29 -15.00 14.11
C ARG A 432 7.30 -16.02 14.67
N GLU A 433 6.52 -15.62 15.68
CA GLU A 433 5.28 -16.32 16.01
C GLU A 433 4.21 -15.92 14.99
N PHE A 434 3.86 -16.84 14.08
CA PHE A 434 2.72 -16.66 13.18
C PHE A 434 1.42 -16.73 14.01
N GLY A 435 0.60 -15.69 13.94
CA GLY A 435 -0.70 -15.69 14.59
C GLY A 435 -1.70 -16.54 13.80
N GLU A 436 -2.51 -17.36 14.48
CA GLU A 436 -3.65 -18.02 13.82
C GLU A 436 -4.63 -16.95 13.29
N ILE A 437 -4.85 -16.92 11.97
CA ILE A 437 -5.94 -16.12 11.40
C ILE A 437 -7.25 -16.85 11.67
N ALA A 438 -8.21 -16.21 12.34
CA ALA A 438 -9.51 -16.81 12.63
C ALA A 438 -10.30 -17.26 11.37
N GLU A 439 -9.91 -16.78 10.18
CA GLU A 439 -10.47 -17.12 8.87
C GLU A 439 -9.96 -18.46 8.33
N ASP A 440 -8.84 -19.00 8.84
CA ASP A 440 -8.38 -20.37 8.53
C ASP A 440 -9.38 -21.43 9.06
N ARG A 441 -10.32 -21.03 9.95
CA ARG A 441 -11.42 -21.89 10.46
C ARG A 441 -12.75 -21.69 9.72
N GLU A 442 -12.88 -20.67 8.88
CA GLU A 442 -14.14 -20.40 8.15
C GLU A 442 -14.14 -21.20 6.83
N ILE A 443 -14.84 -22.35 6.82
CA ILE A 443 -15.07 -23.15 5.62
C ILE A 443 -15.72 -22.25 4.54
N PRO A 444 -15.14 -22.10 3.34
CA PRO A 444 -15.72 -21.31 2.28
C PRO A 444 -16.99 -21.99 1.74
N GLY A 445 -18.18 -21.54 2.16
CA GLY A 445 -19.44 -22.13 1.69
C GLY A 445 -20.74 -21.45 2.10
N GLN A 446 -20.77 -20.59 3.12
CA GLN A 446 -21.99 -19.88 3.52
C GLN A 446 -21.90 -18.37 3.26
N ARG A 447 -21.82 -17.99 1.98
CA ARG A 447 -22.34 -16.69 1.55
C ARG A 447 -23.53 -16.96 0.65
N GLY A 448 -24.72 -16.84 1.24
CA GLY A 448 -25.98 -16.94 0.53
C GLY A 448 -25.97 -16.03 -0.70
N ARG A 449 -26.27 -16.62 -1.86
CA ARG A 449 -26.53 -15.91 -3.11
C ARG A 449 -27.57 -14.83 -2.83
N ARG A 450 -27.17 -13.55 -2.93
CA ARG A 450 -28.09 -12.44 -3.13
C ARG A 450 -28.66 -12.60 -4.55
N GLU A 451 -29.88 -13.09 -4.66
CA GLU A 451 -30.64 -12.99 -5.89
C GLU A 451 -30.92 -11.51 -6.19
N VAL A 452 -30.66 -11.16 -7.45
CA VAL A 452 -30.89 -9.85 -8.05
C VAL A 452 -32.39 -9.57 -8.03
N ARG A 453 -32.78 -8.47 -7.39
CA ARG A 453 -34.17 -7.98 -7.38
C ARG A 453 -34.38 -7.10 -8.61
N GLU A 454 -35.18 -7.55 -9.56
CA GLU A 454 -35.76 -6.68 -10.59
C GLU A 454 -36.92 -5.84 -10.01
N PRO A 455 -37.26 -4.67 -10.61
CA PRO A 455 -38.17 -3.70 -10.01
C PRO A 455 -39.65 -4.08 -10.20
N ARG A 456 -40.44 -3.91 -9.14
CA ARG A 456 -41.91 -4.06 -9.17
C ARG A 456 -42.56 -2.92 -9.96
N GLY A 457 -43.31 -3.30 -10.99
CA GLY A 457 -44.50 -2.59 -11.46
C GLY A 457 -45.73 -2.91 -10.61
N ASP A 458 -46.71 -2.03 -10.71
CA ASP A 458 -47.82 -1.74 -9.80
C ASP A 458 -48.98 -2.76 -9.83
N SER A 459 -49.91 -2.60 -8.86
CA SER A 459 -51.34 -2.99 -8.88
C SER A 459 -51.80 -4.23 -8.08
N GLN A 460 -52.49 -3.93 -6.97
CA GLN A 460 -53.82 -4.43 -6.56
C GLN A 460 -54.09 -5.94 -6.41
N GLN A 461 -54.24 -6.41 -5.15
CA GLN A 461 -55.50 -6.83 -4.52
C GLN A 461 -55.21 -7.67 -3.26
N ARG A 462 -55.91 -7.34 -2.18
CA ARG A 462 -55.90 -8.04 -0.89
C ARG A 462 -56.81 -9.26 -0.99
N GLU A 463 -56.29 -10.44 -0.67
CA GLU A 463 -57.12 -11.53 -0.13
C GLU A 463 -56.36 -12.28 0.97
N TYR A 464 -57.05 -12.45 2.10
CA TYR A 464 -56.62 -13.19 3.29
C TYR A 464 -56.64 -14.69 2.97
N ARG A 465 -55.51 -15.39 3.11
CA ARG A 465 -55.50 -16.86 3.12
C ARG A 465 -54.45 -17.41 4.09
N GLU A 466 -54.92 -18.36 4.91
CA GLU A 466 -54.25 -19.01 6.04
C GLU A 466 -52.86 -19.60 5.72
N PRO A 467 -51.97 -19.74 6.73
CA PRO A 467 -50.66 -20.33 6.52
C PRO A 467 -50.75 -21.87 6.46
N ARG A 468 -50.40 -22.43 5.30
CA ARG A 468 -50.12 -23.86 5.08
C ARG A 468 -48.64 -24.08 4.74
N PRO A 469 -48.09 -25.28 4.98
CA PRO A 469 -46.77 -25.49 5.57
C PRO A 469 -45.60 -25.29 4.62
N ARG A 470 -44.44 -24.93 5.18
CA ARG A 470 -43.14 -24.97 4.50
C ARG A 470 -42.89 -26.38 3.97
N GLN A 471 -42.82 -26.51 2.64
CA GLN A 471 -42.24 -27.67 1.97
C GLN A 471 -40.71 -27.64 2.16
N GLU A 472 -40.18 -28.74 2.69
CA GLU A 472 -38.77 -29.07 2.74
C GLU A 472 -38.30 -29.64 1.40
N GLY A 473 -37.05 -29.34 1.05
CA GLY A 473 -36.26 -30.13 0.12
C GLY A 473 -34.80 -29.65 0.15
N PRO A 474 -33.81 -30.47 -0.24
CA PRO A 474 -33.67 -31.90 0.01
C PRO A 474 -32.26 -32.21 0.56
N HIS A 475 -32.15 -32.55 1.83
CA HIS A 475 -31.07 -33.40 2.34
C HIS A 475 -31.72 -34.40 3.29
N ASP A 476 -31.69 -35.66 2.91
CA ASP A 476 -32.28 -36.77 3.65
C ASP A 476 -31.52 -36.99 4.97
N ASN A 477 -31.90 -36.26 6.01
CA ASN A 477 -31.49 -36.45 7.40
C ASN A 477 -32.44 -37.41 8.14
N SER A 478 -33.32 -38.13 7.43
CA SER A 478 -34.39 -38.92 8.06
C SER A 478 -33.91 -40.22 8.71
N ASN A 479 -32.63 -40.58 8.55
CA ASN A 479 -32.11 -41.88 8.97
C ASN A 479 -30.79 -41.82 9.76
N MET A 480 -30.54 -40.74 10.51
CA MET A 480 -29.38 -40.61 11.41
C MET A 480 -29.79 -40.80 12.87
N VAL A 481 -29.04 -41.62 13.61
CA VAL A 481 -29.24 -41.95 15.03
C VAL A 481 -28.04 -41.45 15.84
N PRO A 482 -28.26 -40.71 16.94
CA PRO A 482 -27.19 -40.27 17.80
C PRO A 482 -26.64 -41.43 18.64
N LEU A 483 -25.32 -41.63 18.59
CA LEU A 483 -24.58 -42.53 19.48
C LEU A 483 -23.78 -41.71 20.49
N PHE A 484 -23.81 -42.17 21.74
CA PHE A 484 -22.93 -41.72 22.79
C PHE A 484 -21.56 -42.39 22.64
N PHE A 485 -20.50 -41.60 22.73
CA PHE A 485 -19.11 -42.03 22.74
C PHE A 485 -18.43 -41.61 24.04
N SER A 486 -17.86 -42.58 24.77
CA SER A 486 -17.37 -42.36 26.13
C SER A 486 -16.12 -41.48 26.27
N LEU A 487 -15.46 -41.10 25.17
CA LEU A 487 -14.28 -40.21 25.18
C LEU A 487 -14.65 -38.79 24.71
N GLY A 488 -13.89 -37.79 25.16
CA GLY A 488 -14.15 -36.37 24.93
C GLY A 488 -12.88 -35.53 25.07
N LYS A 489 -12.99 -34.21 25.17
CA LYS A 489 -11.84 -33.28 25.17
C LYS A 489 -10.79 -33.58 26.23
N PHE A 490 -11.17 -33.93 27.46
CA PHE A 490 -10.23 -34.28 28.54
C PHE A 490 -9.45 -35.56 28.27
N HIS A 491 -9.91 -36.38 27.33
CA HIS A 491 -9.22 -37.58 26.89
C HIS A 491 -8.25 -37.29 25.71
N GLY A 492 -8.11 -36.03 25.30
CA GLY A 492 -7.20 -35.58 24.24
C GLY A 492 -7.65 -35.95 22.82
N VAL A 493 -8.86 -36.50 22.67
CA VAL A 493 -9.38 -37.02 21.40
C VAL A 493 -9.84 -35.88 20.49
N LYS A 494 -9.41 -35.91 19.22
CA LYS A 494 -9.84 -34.94 18.18
C LYS A 494 -10.97 -35.54 17.32
N VAL A 495 -11.82 -34.68 16.75
CA VAL A 495 -12.94 -35.11 15.89
C VAL A 495 -12.45 -35.94 14.69
N GLY A 496 -11.33 -35.57 14.06
CA GLY A 496 -10.74 -36.32 12.97
C GLY A 496 -10.27 -37.74 13.34
N GLU A 497 -9.85 -37.96 14.59
CA GLU A 497 -9.44 -39.29 15.08
C GLU A 497 -10.65 -40.19 15.30
N ILE A 498 -11.77 -39.62 15.78
CA ILE A 498 -13.04 -40.34 15.95
C ILE A 498 -13.58 -40.75 14.56
N ILE A 499 -13.60 -39.82 13.62
CA ILE A 499 -14.05 -40.08 12.24
C ILE A 499 -13.14 -41.11 11.55
N GLY A 500 -11.83 -40.98 11.69
CA GLY A 500 -10.86 -41.92 11.12
C GLY A 500 -11.01 -43.34 11.67
N MET A 501 -11.29 -43.50 12.97
CA MET A 501 -11.59 -44.80 13.57
C MET A 501 -12.92 -45.39 13.06
N LEU A 502 -13.96 -44.57 12.92
CA LEU A 502 -15.26 -45.02 12.44
C LEU A 502 -15.23 -45.47 10.97
N TYR A 503 -14.48 -44.79 10.10
CA TYR A 503 -14.32 -45.20 8.71
C TYR A 503 -13.28 -46.33 8.55
N GLY A 504 -12.15 -46.24 9.25
CA GLY A 504 -11.02 -47.16 9.09
C GLY A 504 -11.15 -48.47 9.86
N GLU A 505 -11.46 -48.42 11.16
CA GLU A 505 -11.55 -49.63 12.00
C GLU A 505 -12.94 -50.26 12.00
N ALA A 506 -14.00 -49.44 11.93
CA ALA A 506 -15.37 -49.93 11.93
C ALA A 506 -15.97 -50.17 10.52
N GLY A 507 -15.25 -49.76 9.46
CA GLY A 507 -15.58 -50.07 8.07
C GLY A 507 -16.90 -49.48 7.58
N LEU A 508 -17.19 -48.23 7.98
CA LEU A 508 -18.41 -47.52 7.55
C LEU A 508 -18.33 -47.04 6.09
N PRO A 509 -19.45 -47.04 5.34
CA PRO A 509 -19.48 -46.46 4.01
C PRO A 509 -19.45 -44.92 4.06
N ASP A 510 -18.82 -44.29 3.06
CA ASP A 510 -18.68 -42.83 2.96
C ASP A 510 -20.05 -42.14 3.15
N GLY A 511 -20.07 -41.10 3.99
CA GLY A 511 -21.30 -40.37 4.35
C GLY A 511 -22.17 -41.03 5.43
N ALA A 512 -21.77 -42.17 6.03
CA ALA A 512 -22.51 -42.78 7.15
C ALA A 512 -22.34 -42.08 8.51
N VAL A 513 -21.39 -41.14 8.64
CA VAL A 513 -21.18 -40.34 9.84
C VAL A 513 -21.66 -38.92 9.58
N GLY A 514 -22.57 -38.45 10.42
CA GLY A 514 -23.11 -37.09 10.44
C GLY A 514 -22.34 -36.18 11.39
N ASN A 515 -23.06 -35.43 12.22
CA ASN A 515 -22.46 -34.46 13.12
C ASN A 515 -21.75 -35.15 14.30
N VAL A 516 -20.53 -34.67 14.63
CA VAL A 516 -19.75 -35.12 15.79
C VAL A 516 -19.63 -33.96 16.78
N LYS A 517 -20.31 -34.07 17.92
CA LYS A 517 -20.24 -33.10 19.01
C LYS A 517 -19.28 -33.58 20.09
N LEU A 518 -18.18 -32.86 20.27
CA LEU A 518 -17.15 -33.17 21.26
C LEU A 518 -17.40 -32.41 22.57
N PHE A 519 -17.76 -33.11 23.65
CA PHE A 519 -17.94 -32.54 25.00
C PHE A 519 -16.69 -32.76 25.87
N ALA A 520 -16.68 -32.20 27.08
CA ALA A 520 -15.53 -32.27 27.98
C ALA A 520 -15.17 -33.72 28.36
N LYS A 521 -16.17 -34.54 28.73
CA LYS A 521 -15.99 -35.92 29.21
C LYS A 521 -16.43 -37.00 28.22
N HIS A 522 -17.26 -36.68 27.24
CA HIS A 522 -17.84 -37.61 26.26
C HIS A 522 -18.03 -36.92 24.91
N SER A 523 -18.53 -37.63 23.91
CA SER A 523 -18.90 -37.09 22.60
C SER A 523 -20.21 -37.71 22.13
N CYS A 524 -20.94 -37.02 21.26
CA CYS A 524 -22.12 -37.56 20.57
C CYS A 524 -21.83 -37.58 19.07
N ILE A 525 -22.19 -38.68 18.41
CA ILE A 525 -21.89 -38.92 17.00
C ILE A 525 -23.17 -39.35 16.32
N ASP A 526 -23.63 -38.57 15.34
CA ASP A 526 -24.76 -38.97 14.51
C ASP A 526 -24.27 -39.98 13.47
N VAL A 527 -24.90 -41.15 13.39
CA VAL A 527 -24.56 -42.19 12.42
C VAL A 527 -25.81 -42.72 11.73
N ARG A 528 -25.68 -43.21 10.51
CA ARG A 528 -26.82 -43.77 9.78
C ARG A 528 -27.41 -44.98 10.53
N ALA A 529 -28.74 -45.07 10.63
CA ALA A 529 -29.42 -46.04 11.49
C ALA A 529 -29.09 -47.50 11.17
N ASP A 530 -28.87 -47.80 9.89
CA ASP A 530 -28.45 -49.11 9.38
C ASP A 530 -27.05 -49.53 9.85
N CYS A 531 -26.24 -48.57 10.31
CA CYS A 531 -24.88 -48.79 10.81
C CYS A 531 -24.79 -48.75 12.34
N ALA A 532 -25.79 -48.18 13.03
CA ALA A 532 -25.74 -47.88 14.46
C ALA A 532 -25.59 -49.14 15.34
N GLU A 533 -26.38 -50.18 15.08
CA GLU A 533 -26.32 -51.44 15.85
C GLU A 533 -24.97 -52.15 15.69
N ARG A 534 -24.40 -52.10 14.48
CA ARG A 534 -23.10 -52.69 14.17
C ARG A 534 -21.98 -51.99 14.93
N LEU A 535 -22.02 -50.65 15.02
CA LEU A 535 -21.03 -49.86 15.75
C LEU A 535 -21.03 -50.12 17.25
N VAL A 536 -22.22 -50.28 17.86
CA VAL A 536 -22.35 -50.63 19.28
C VAL A 536 -21.71 -51.99 19.57
N GLN A 537 -21.83 -52.97 18.67
CA GLN A 537 -21.21 -54.29 18.85
C GLN A 537 -19.68 -54.26 18.67
N ILE A 538 -19.17 -53.51 17.69
CA ILE A 538 -17.72 -53.36 17.45
C ILE A 538 -17.02 -52.66 18.62
N SER A 539 -17.69 -51.71 19.27
CA SER A 539 -17.13 -50.96 20.40
C SER A 539 -16.81 -51.80 21.64
N LYS A 540 -17.38 -53.01 21.79
CA LYS A 540 -17.13 -53.89 22.95
C LYS A 540 -15.71 -54.46 23.04
N GLY A 541 -14.89 -54.27 22.00
CA GLY A 541 -13.50 -54.74 21.94
C GLY A 541 -12.47 -53.74 21.42
N ALA A 542 -12.87 -52.54 21.00
CA ALA A 542 -11.99 -51.56 20.37
C ALA A 542 -11.36 -50.59 21.38
N SER A 543 -10.17 -50.08 21.04
CA SER A 543 -9.45 -49.10 21.86
C SER A 543 -8.92 -47.96 21.00
N LEU A 544 -9.18 -46.73 21.41
CA LEU A 544 -8.63 -45.54 20.77
C LEU A 544 -7.52 -44.99 21.67
N ARG A 545 -6.29 -44.86 21.14
CA ARG A 545 -5.09 -44.46 21.91
C ARG A 545 -4.83 -45.32 23.16
N GLY A 546 -4.98 -46.64 23.03
CA GLY A 546 -4.79 -47.58 24.14
C GLY A 546 -5.85 -47.49 25.25
N ARG A 547 -6.92 -46.69 25.07
CA ARG A 547 -8.04 -46.58 26.00
C ARG A 547 -9.27 -47.25 25.41
N LYS A 548 -9.92 -48.10 26.21
CA LYS A 548 -11.22 -48.68 25.84
C LYS A 548 -12.27 -47.58 25.79
N PHE A 549 -13.12 -47.60 24.76
CA PHE A 549 -14.25 -46.71 24.64
C PHE A 549 -15.55 -47.51 24.56
N VAL A 550 -16.67 -46.85 24.83
CA VAL A 550 -18.00 -47.42 24.68
C VAL A 550 -18.78 -46.57 23.69
N LEU A 551 -19.37 -47.22 22.69
CA LEU A 551 -20.43 -46.65 21.86
C LEU A 551 -21.76 -47.26 22.32
N ASP A 552 -22.72 -46.41 22.69
CA ASP A 552 -24.08 -46.83 23.02
C ASP A 552 -25.09 -45.85 22.41
N PHE A 553 -26.34 -46.25 22.26
CA PHE A 553 -27.39 -45.35 21.80
C PHE A 553 -27.56 -44.21 22.81
N ASP A 554 -27.61 -42.97 22.33
CA ASP A 554 -27.81 -41.81 23.20
C ASP A 554 -29.26 -41.84 23.73
N ARG A 555 -29.42 -42.28 24.99
CA ARG A 555 -30.74 -42.37 25.66
C ARG A 555 -31.18 -41.05 26.28
N GLY A 556 -30.46 -39.95 26.03
CA GLY A 556 -30.68 -38.68 26.71
C GLY A 556 -30.40 -38.76 28.22
N PRO A 557 -30.52 -37.64 28.94
CA PRO A 557 -30.32 -37.64 30.39
C PRO A 557 -31.36 -38.55 31.06
N ARG A 558 -30.89 -39.57 31.80
CA ARG A 558 -31.74 -40.30 32.75
C ARG A 558 -32.22 -39.29 33.80
N ALA A 559 -33.54 -39.14 33.93
CA ALA A 559 -34.18 -38.34 34.96
C ALA A 559 -33.83 -38.83 36.37
#